data_AF-A0A6A6R672-F1
#
_entry.id   AF-A0A6A6R672-F1
#
_cell.length_a   1.000
_cell.length_b   1.000
_cell.length_c   1.000
_cell.angle_alpha   90.00
_cell.angle_beta   90.00
_cell.angle_gamma   90.00
#
_symmetry.space_group_name_H-M   'P 1'
#
loop_
_entity.id
_entity.type
_entity.pdbx_description
1 polymer ?
#
loop_
_entity_poly.entity_id
_entity_poly.type
_entity_poly.pdbx_seq_one_letter_code
_entity_poly.pdbx_strand_id
1 'polypeptide(L)'
;MSNAAAIQSLLRFLSQDAKLPLALAMSKIKDLQTAGLGTPAEISKSKLDAVKAIFTDEKLSKQILSAAKRVSKKRGATDGGGPPTPVKKAKPSYGEPLTPAALEESLALPESAAEEEELGGVVLFTNRAPLVLAFAVALVKYTMPEQPVSSRLSLAQAVVSANSRTKAVSIGLESGKSAEEERWGEGQPVVKIMGREIRVMKRWGYEWDVKDEAGATQETVNEESSVPEDVKPALWGLDLEKLKKHNGPLTHGAGAGQLPIYTAQGARAYLLKSFELGTVGVKVEGASEGKKQSNASKAAEKERNLGLLLRALDLLYQSWSTLETAELNRRAWSWYVRVRPDVENGVAGWGGKGDVKLADILALRKPV
;
A
#
# COMPACT_ATOMS: atom_id res chain seq x y z
N MET A 1 -19.13 17.90 -40.35
CA MET A 1 -18.26 16.70 -40.39
C MET A 1 -18.55 15.95 -41.67
N SER A 2 -17.56 15.63 -42.49
CA SER A 2 -17.78 14.82 -43.70
C SER A 2 -18.28 13.41 -43.30
N ASN A 3 -19.09 12.78 -44.15
CA ASN A 3 -19.67 11.45 -43.89
C ASN A 3 -18.57 10.40 -43.57
N ALA A 4 -17.43 10.48 -44.28
CA ALA A 4 -16.27 9.62 -44.04
C ALA A 4 -15.62 9.83 -42.65
N ALA A 5 -15.50 11.07 -42.18
CA ALA A 5 -14.95 11.37 -40.86
C ALA A 5 -15.89 10.89 -39.73
N ALA A 6 -17.20 10.99 -39.94
CA ALA A 6 -18.19 10.46 -39.00
C ALA A 6 -18.08 8.93 -38.86
N ILE A 7 -17.97 8.20 -39.98
CA ILE A 7 -17.79 6.74 -40.01
C ILE A 7 -16.51 6.33 -39.28
N GLN A 8 -15.37 6.99 -39.56
CA GLN A 8 -14.11 6.70 -38.88
C GLN A 8 -14.19 6.96 -37.37
N SER A 9 -14.87 8.03 -36.97
CA SER A 9 -15.05 8.35 -35.55
C SER A 9 -15.91 7.32 -34.80
N LEU A 10 -16.94 6.79 -35.45
CA LEU A 10 -17.81 5.75 -34.92
C LEU A 10 -17.09 4.41 -34.84
N LEU A 11 -16.30 4.07 -35.86
CA LEU A 11 -15.43 2.89 -35.86
C LEU A 11 -14.41 2.90 -34.74
N ARG A 12 -13.75 4.04 -34.54
CA ARG A 12 -12.79 4.23 -33.46
C ARG A 12 -13.46 4.05 -32.09
N PHE A 13 -14.67 4.58 -31.93
CA PHE A 13 -15.45 4.40 -30.70
C PHE A 13 -15.79 2.92 -30.44
N LEU A 14 -16.33 2.22 -31.43
CA LEU A 14 -16.75 0.82 -31.28
C LEU A 14 -15.56 -0.12 -30.97
N SER A 15 -14.42 0.11 -31.62
CA SER A 15 -13.20 -0.69 -31.44
C SER A 15 -12.40 -0.34 -30.19
N GLN A 16 -12.12 0.96 -29.95
CA GLN A 16 -11.23 1.37 -28.86
C GLN A 16 -11.98 1.59 -27.53
N ASP A 17 -13.12 2.27 -27.57
CA ASP A 17 -13.83 2.67 -26.35
C ASP A 17 -14.79 1.57 -25.86
N ALA A 18 -15.51 0.94 -26.80
CA ALA A 18 -16.42 -0.17 -26.54
C ALA A 18 -15.76 -1.54 -26.71
N LYS A 19 -14.48 -1.64 -27.10
CA LYS A 19 -13.68 -2.88 -27.17
C LYS A 19 -14.32 -4.01 -27.98
N LEU A 20 -15.00 -3.68 -29.08
CA LEU A 20 -15.56 -4.67 -30.00
C LEU A 20 -14.51 -5.14 -31.00
N PRO A 21 -14.54 -6.43 -31.43
CA PRO A 21 -13.74 -6.89 -32.57
C PRO A 21 -14.03 -6.05 -33.81
N LEU A 22 -12.98 -5.65 -34.54
CA LEU A 22 -13.07 -4.71 -35.66
C LEU A 22 -14.02 -5.21 -36.76
N ALA A 23 -14.03 -6.51 -37.05
CA ALA A 23 -14.93 -7.11 -38.04
C ALA A 23 -16.41 -6.91 -37.68
N LEU A 24 -16.77 -7.10 -36.40
CA LEU A 24 -18.12 -6.91 -35.90
C LEU A 24 -18.50 -5.42 -35.89
N ALA A 25 -17.57 -4.54 -35.52
CA ALA A 25 -17.77 -3.10 -35.59
C ALA A 25 -18.02 -2.62 -37.03
N MET A 26 -17.22 -3.09 -38.00
CA MET A 26 -17.38 -2.76 -39.43
C MET A 26 -18.75 -3.20 -39.98
N SER A 27 -19.22 -4.38 -39.59
CA SER A 27 -20.50 -4.93 -40.07
C SER A 27 -21.73 -4.16 -39.59
N LYS A 28 -21.65 -3.46 -38.43
CA LYS A 28 -22.79 -2.83 -37.75
C LYS A 28 -22.87 -1.31 -37.89
N ILE A 29 -21.93 -0.68 -38.58
CA ILE A 29 -21.94 0.78 -38.78
C ILE A 29 -23.12 1.24 -39.61
N LYS A 30 -23.42 0.52 -40.70
CA LYS A 30 -24.52 0.89 -41.59
C LYS A 30 -25.85 0.81 -40.85
N ASP A 31 -26.04 -0.28 -40.09
CA ASP A 31 -27.21 -0.48 -39.23
C ASP A 31 -27.34 0.64 -38.18
N LEU A 32 -26.24 1.05 -37.54
CA LEU A 32 -26.21 2.16 -36.59
C LEU A 32 -26.52 3.53 -37.23
N GLN A 33 -26.04 3.78 -38.44
CA GLN A 33 -26.35 5.00 -39.18
C GLN A 33 -27.82 5.05 -39.59
N THR A 34 -28.37 3.93 -40.08
CA THR A 34 -29.79 3.82 -40.45
C THR A 34 -30.71 3.98 -39.24
N ALA A 35 -30.28 3.53 -38.06
CA ALA A 35 -31.02 3.70 -36.80
C ALA A 35 -30.87 5.10 -36.15
N GLY A 36 -30.17 6.04 -36.79
CA GLY A 36 -29.94 7.39 -36.23
C GLY A 36 -29.00 7.41 -35.01
N LEU A 37 -28.17 6.36 -34.86
CA LEU A 37 -27.19 6.19 -33.79
C LEU A 37 -25.76 6.37 -34.36
N GLY A 38 -25.58 7.38 -35.20
CA GLY A 38 -24.34 7.62 -35.94
C GLY A 38 -23.22 8.22 -35.09
N THR A 39 -23.52 8.68 -33.87
CA THR A 39 -22.55 9.29 -32.97
C THR A 39 -22.61 8.70 -31.55
N PRO A 40 -21.48 8.71 -30.80
CA PRO A 40 -21.48 8.32 -29.39
C PRO A 40 -22.43 9.15 -28.52
N ALA A 41 -22.72 10.40 -28.91
CA ALA A 41 -23.67 11.27 -28.22
C ALA A 41 -25.12 10.78 -28.37
N GLU A 42 -25.52 10.38 -29.57
CA GLU A 42 -26.85 9.80 -29.83
C GLU A 42 -27.00 8.45 -29.11
N ILE A 43 -25.97 7.60 -29.19
CA ILE A 43 -25.96 6.30 -28.48
C ILE A 43 -26.10 6.52 -26.96
N SER A 44 -25.43 7.52 -26.39
CA SER A 44 -25.52 7.80 -24.94
C SER A 44 -26.91 8.21 -24.45
N LYS A 45 -27.72 8.82 -25.34
CA LYS A 45 -29.08 9.28 -25.08
C LYS A 45 -30.14 8.23 -25.44
N SER A 46 -29.76 7.19 -26.19
CA SER A 46 -30.65 6.12 -26.61
C SER A 46 -31.03 5.15 -25.48
N LYS A 47 -32.16 4.46 -25.64
CA LYS A 47 -32.59 3.38 -24.73
C LYS A 47 -31.85 2.09 -25.07
N LEU A 48 -31.66 1.24 -24.06
CA LEU A 48 -30.97 -0.06 -24.19
C LEU A 48 -31.57 -0.91 -25.32
N ASP A 49 -32.89 -0.87 -25.49
CA ASP A 49 -33.62 -1.68 -26.47
C ASP A 49 -33.30 -1.30 -27.93
N ALA A 50 -32.98 -0.02 -28.19
CA ALA A 50 -32.56 0.46 -29.51
C ALA A 50 -31.17 -0.08 -29.90
N VAL A 51 -30.27 -0.23 -28.92
CA VAL A 51 -28.94 -0.82 -29.15
C VAL A 51 -29.04 -2.35 -29.25
N LYS A 52 -29.93 -2.97 -28.45
CA LYS A 52 -30.22 -4.41 -28.51
C LYS A 52 -30.77 -4.83 -29.87
N ALA A 53 -31.60 -4.01 -30.53
CA ALA A 53 -32.12 -4.29 -31.86
C ALA A 53 -31.01 -4.48 -32.92
N ILE A 54 -29.82 -3.92 -32.71
CA ILE A 54 -28.72 -3.94 -33.68
C ILE A 54 -27.69 -5.03 -33.36
N PHE A 55 -27.36 -5.19 -32.07
CA PHE A 55 -26.31 -6.10 -31.63
C PHE A 55 -26.84 -7.45 -31.12
N THR A 56 -28.16 -7.59 -30.90
CA THR A 56 -28.89 -8.79 -30.42
C THR A 56 -28.44 -9.35 -29.06
N ASP A 57 -27.19 -9.12 -28.65
CA ASP A 57 -26.61 -9.48 -27.37
C ASP A 57 -26.77 -8.36 -26.34
N GLU A 58 -27.39 -8.70 -25.21
CA GLU A 58 -27.63 -7.81 -24.09
C GLU A 58 -26.34 -7.33 -23.40
N LYS A 59 -25.31 -8.18 -23.29
CA LYS A 59 -24.05 -7.82 -22.63
C LYS A 59 -23.28 -6.80 -23.47
N LEU A 60 -23.19 -7.03 -24.78
CA LEU A 60 -22.56 -6.09 -25.72
C LEU A 60 -23.33 -4.76 -25.78
N SER A 61 -24.66 -4.80 -25.77
CA SER A 61 -25.49 -3.59 -25.77
C SER A 61 -25.28 -2.73 -24.52
N LYS A 62 -25.16 -3.35 -23.33
CA LYS A 62 -24.81 -2.65 -22.08
C LYS A 62 -23.40 -2.06 -22.12
N GLN A 63 -22.44 -2.80 -22.67
CA GLN A 63 -21.05 -2.36 -22.83
C GLN A 63 -20.96 -1.12 -23.73
N ILE A 64 -21.60 -1.15 -24.90
CA ILE A 64 -21.63 -0.04 -25.86
C ILE A 64 -22.28 1.21 -25.24
N LEU A 65 -23.42 1.03 -24.55
CA LEU A 65 -24.12 2.16 -23.91
C LEU A 65 -23.30 2.79 -22.78
N SER A 66 -22.59 1.98 -21.99
CA SER A 66 -21.69 2.48 -20.93
C SER A 66 -20.47 3.23 -21.51
N ALA A 67 -19.89 2.70 -22.61
CA ALA A 67 -18.79 3.34 -23.31
C ALA A 67 -19.23 4.67 -23.92
N ALA A 68 -20.43 4.73 -24.51
CA ALA A 68 -21.00 5.95 -25.09
C ALA A 68 -21.19 7.03 -24.02
N LYS A 69 -21.77 6.68 -22.86
CA LYS A 69 -21.92 7.62 -21.73
C LYS A 69 -20.58 8.13 -21.20
N ARG A 70 -19.54 7.27 -21.16
CA ARG A 70 -18.19 7.67 -20.74
C ARG A 70 -17.54 8.67 -21.69
N VAL A 71 -17.69 8.45 -23.00
CA VAL A 71 -17.09 9.32 -24.04
C VAL A 71 -17.86 10.64 -24.18
N SER A 72 -19.19 10.60 -24.10
CA SER A 72 -20.03 11.81 -24.20
C SER A 72 -19.90 12.71 -22.97
N LYS A 73 -19.69 12.17 -21.76
CA LYS A 73 -19.37 12.97 -20.58
C LYS A 73 -18.02 13.70 -20.69
N LYS A 74 -17.11 13.20 -21.53
CA LYS A 74 -15.78 13.77 -21.77
C LYS A 74 -15.76 14.91 -22.78
N ARG A 75 -16.84 15.11 -23.57
CA ARG A 75 -16.94 16.10 -24.67
C ARG A 75 -17.74 17.37 -24.34
N GLY A 76 -18.14 17.57 -23.08
CA GLY A 76 -18.69 18.85 -22.60
C GLY A 76 -17.62 19.93 -22.35
N ALA A 77 -16.34 19.62 -22.56
CA ALA A 77 -15.24 20.58 -22.55
C ALA A 77 -14.74 20.72 -23.99
N THR A 78 -14.96 21.90 -24.59
CA THR A 78 -14.55 22.26 -25.94
C THR A 78 -13.03 22.38 -26.08
N ASP A 79 -12.58 22.29 -27.33
CA ASP A 79 -11.23 22.21 -27.85
C ASP A 79 -10.14 23.00 -27.12
N GLY A 80 -9.08 22.27 -26.77
CA GLY A 80 -7.76 22.77 -26.45
C GLY A 80 -6.80 21.59 -26.46
N GLY A 81 -5.91 21.55 -27.45
CA GLY A 81 -4.85 20.55 -27.56
C GLY A 81 -3.93 20.62 -26.34
N GLY A 82 -4.22 19.78 -25.34
CA GLY A 82 -3.39 19.57 -24.16
C GLY A 82 -3.21 18.07 -23.92
N PRO A 83 -2.03 17.62 -23.45
CA PRO A 83 -1.74 16.20 -23.24
C PRO A 83 -2.72 15.59 -22.22
N PRO A 84 -2.99 14.28 -22.30
CA PRO A 84 -4.09 13.66 -21.59
C PRO A 84 -3.86 13.76 -20.07
N THR A 85 -4.73 14.49 -19.37
CA THR A 85 -4.77 14.46 -17.91
C THR A 85 -5.24 13.07 -17.46
N PRO A 86 -4.45 12.36 -16.63
CA PRO A 86 -4.83 11.03 -16.17
C PRO A 86 -5.93 11.14 -15.11
N VAL A 87 -6.85 10.18 -15.20
CA VAL A 87 -7.84 9.79 -14.21
C VAL A 87 -7.29 9.99 -12.79
N LYS A 88 -8.04 10.69 -11.92
CA LYS A 88 -7.78 10.81 -10.48
C LYS A 88 -7.87 9.42 -9.81
N LYS A 89 -6.86 8.58 -10.01
CA LYS A 89 -6.30 7.80 -8.91
C LYS A 89 -5.52 8.83 -8.09
N ALA A 90 -5.69 8.83 -6.77
CA ALA A 90 -4.86 9.63 -5.89
C ALA A 90 -3.39 9.32 -6.23
N LYS A 91 -2.74 10.24 -6.95
CA LYS A 91 -1.29 10.21 -7.09
C LYS A 91 -0.75 10.42 -5.67
N PRO A 92 0.24 9.63 -5.22
CA PRO A 92 1.02 10.06 -4.06
C PRO A 92 1.52 11.48 -4.37
N SER A 93 1.37 12.39 -3.41
CA SER A 93 1.92 13.74 -3.50
C SER A 93 3.41 13.62 -3.81
N TYR A 94 3.75 13.80 -5.08
CA TYR A 94 5.10 13.82 -5.61
C TYR A 94 5.13 15.10 -6.41
N GLY A 95 5.24 16.22 -5.70
CA GLY A 95 5.00 17.55 -6.27
C GLY A 95 5.86 18.64 -5.64
N GLU A 96 6.28 18.49 -4.39
CA GLU A 96 7.25 19.37 -3.76
C GLU A 96 8.32 18.50 -3.09
N PRO A 97 9.62 18.84 -3.19
CA PRO A 97 10.64 18.22 -2.36
C PRO A 97 10.34 18.60 -0.91
N LEU A 98 9.54 17.79 -0.22
CA LEU A 98 9.41 17.83 1.22
C LEU A 98 10.82 17.73 1.80
N THR A 99 11.14 18.61 2.75
CA THR A 99 12.35 18.46 3.53
C THR A 99 12.35 17.07 4.18
N PRO A 100 13.53 16.46 4.43
CA PRO A 100 13.62 15.19 5.14
C PRO A 100 12.77 15.14 6.41
N ALA A 101 12.78 16.21 7.22
CA ALA A 101 11.97 16.34 8.43
C ALA A 101 10.46 16.33 8.15
N ALA A 102 9.97 17.12 7.19
CA ALA A 102 8.55 17.17 6.82
C ALA A 102 8.06 15.83 6.27
N LEU A 103 8.92 15.08 5.57
CA LEU A 103 8.61 13.73 5.13
C LEU A 103 8.43 12.79 6.34
N GLU A 104 9.33 12.82 7.32
CA GLU A 104 9.22 11.98 8.51
C GLU A 104 7.99 12.32 9.35
N GLU A 105 7.66 13.61 9.51
CA GLU A 105 6.45 14.05 10.19
C GLU A 105 5.18 13.55 9.49
N SER A 106 5.14 13.60 8.15
CA SER A 106 4.01 13.06 7.37
C SER A 106 3.83 11.54 7.53
N LEU A 107 4.89 10.85 7.95
CA LEU A 107 4.93 9.41 8.15
C LEU A 107 4.73 8.99 9.61
N ALA A 108 4.57 9.94 10.53
CA ALA A 108 4.30 9.66 11.94
C ALA A 108 3.10 8.72 12.11
N LEU A 109 3.24 7.78 13.04
CA LEU A 109 2.21 6.79 13.37
C LEU A 109 1.38 7.30 14.54
N PRO A 110 0.09 6.91 14.64
CA PRO A 110 -0.77 7.37 15.72
C PRO A 110 -0.24 6.85 17.07
N GLU A 111 -0.19 7.74 18.05
CA GLU A 111 0.16 7.42 19.43
C GLU A 111 -1.12 7.32 20.29
N SER A 112 -1.04 6.55 21.37
CA SER A 112 -2.12 6.43 22.33
C SER A 112 -1.56 6.48 23.75
N ALA A 113 -2.20 7.27 24.61
CA ALA A 113 -1.92 7.37 26.03
C ALA A 113 -2.80 6.44 26.88
N ALA A 114 -3.47 5.46 26.25
CA ALA A 114 -4.35 4.54 26.97
C ALA A 114 -3.57 3.75 28.03
N GLU A 115 -4.21 3.59 29.19
CA GLU A 115 -3.66 2.84 30.32
C GLU A 115 -3.77 1.33 30.09
N GLU A 116 -3.01 0.56 30.87
CA GLU A 116 -2.95 -0.90 30.72
C GLU A 116 -4.32 -1.58 30.85
N GLU A 117 -5.15 -1.12 31.79
CA GLU A 117 -6.50 -1.66 32.00
C GLU A 117 -7.40 -1.43 30.77
N GLU A 118 -7.35 -0.23 30.20
CA GLU A 118 -8.10 0.10 28.99
C GLU A 118 -7.64 -0.75 27.81
N LEU A 119 -6.32 -0.90 27.64
CA LEU A 119 -5.74 -1.74 26.59
C LEU A 119 -6.15 -3.21 26.77
N GLY A 120 -6.18 -3.73 28.01
CA GLY A 120 -6.58 -5.11 28.30
C GLY A 120 -7.99 -5.46 27.83
N GLY A 121 -8.92 -4.50 27.83
CA GLY A 121 -10.30 -4.70 27.36
C GLY A 121 -10.47 -4.69 25.83
N VAL A 122 -9.44 -4.34 25.06
CA VAL A 122 -9.54 -4.13 23.61
C VAL A 122 -9.26 -5.41 22.83
N VAL A 123 -10.17 -5.71 21.91
CA VAL A 123 -10.02 -6.76 20.91
C VAL A 123 -10.04 -6.12 19.53
N LEU A 124 -9.01 -6.37 18.72
CA LEU A 124 -8.90 -5.89 17.35
C LEU A 124 -9.19 -7.02 16.37
N PHE A 125 -9.77 -6.68 15.22
CA PHE A 125 -10.03 -7.60 14.11
C PHE A 125 -9.14 -7.23 12.93
N THR A 126 -8.20 -8.10 12.57
CA THR A 126 -7.20 -7.80 11.54
C THR A 126 -6.66 -9.05 10.85
N ASN A 127 -5.91 -8.84 9.76
CA ASN A 127 -5.16 -9.87 9.07
C ASN A 127 -3.80 -10.11 9.75
N ARG A 128 -3.19 -11.27 9.46
CA ARG A 128 -1.83 -11.60 9.93
C ARG A 128 -0.76 -10.62 9.46
N ALA A 129 -0.78 -10.22 8.18
CA ALA A 129 0.28 -9.39 7.59
C ALA A 129 0.38 -7.96 8.19
N PRO A 130 -0.72 -7.20 8.39
CA PRO A 130 -0.69 -5.93 9.11
C PRO A 130 -0.19 -6.06 10.54
N LEU A 131 -0.53 -7.15 11.24
CA LEU A 131 -0.03 -7.38 12.59
C LEU A 131 1.48 -7.62 12.59
N VAL A 132 2.02 -8.44 11.68
CA VAL A 132 3.49 -8.57 11.50
C VAL A 132 4.13 -7.22 11.22
N LEU A 133 3.51 -6.41 10.37
CA LEU A 133 4.02 -5.08 10.03
C LEU A 133 4.13 -4.20 11.28
N ALA A 134 3.08 -4.16 12.12
CA ALA A 134 3.08 -3.40 13.37
C ALA A 134 4.16 -3.90 14.34
N PHE A 135 4.27 -5.23 14.52
CA PHE A 135 5.32 -5.86 15.33
C PHE A 135 6.73 -5.48 14.87
N ALA A 136 6.98 -5.54 13.56
CA ALA A 136 8.28 -5.23 12.99
C ALA A 136 8.62 -3.74 13.10
N VAL A 137 7.68 -2.83 12.83
CA VAL A 137 7.92 -1.39 13.01
C VAL A 137 8.25 -1.05 14.47
N ALA A 138 7.46 -1.60 15.41
CA ALA A 138 7.68 -1.41 16.83
C ALA A 138 9.03 -2.02 17.27
N LEU A 139 9.39 -3.22 16.80
CA LEU A 139 10.68 -3.83 17.10
C LEU A 139 11.85 -2.96 16.63
N VAL A 140 11.79 -2.46 15.39
CA VAL A 140 12.89 -1.66 14.82
C VAL A 140 13.14 -0.40 15.63
N LYS A 141 12.11 0.21 16.25
CA LYS A 141 12.26 1.34 17.18
C LYS A 141 13.23 1.03 18.34
N TYR A 142 13.25 -0.21 18.83
CA TYR A 142 14.10 -0.62 19.96
C TYR A 142 15.44 -1.23 19.52
N THR A 143 15.48 -1.92 18.37
CA THR A 143 16.69 -2.58 17.90
C THR A 143 17.62 -1.68 17.09
N MET A 144 17.03 -0.68 16.43
CA MET A 144 17.72 0.29 15.55
C MET A 144 17.07 1.68 15.74
N PRO A 145 17.18 2.27 16.96
CA PRO A 145 16.55 3.56 17.28
C PRO A 145 17.01 4.70 16.35
N GLU A 146 18.23 4.59 15.81
CA GLU A 146 18.80 5.53 14.86
C GLU A 146 18.05 5.56 13.52
N GLN A 147 17.20 4.59 13.20
CA GLN A 147 16.49 4.58 11.93
C GLN A 147 15.26 5.50 12.01
N PRO A 148 15.05 6.41 11.02
CA PRO A 148 13.85 7.25 10.96
C PRO A 148 12.59 6.41 10.68
N VAL A 149 11.41 6.98 10.94
CA VAL A 149 10.11 6.27 10.81
C VAL A 149 9.94 5.70 9.39
N SER A 150 10.35 6.44 8.36
CA SER A 150 10.33 5.96 6.97
C SER A 150 11.17 4.70 6.77
N SER A 151 12.36 4.64 7.35
CA SER A 151 13.25 3.48 7.30
C SER A 151 12.65 2.31 8.10
N ARG A 152 12.10 2.55 9.29
CA ARG A 152 11.41 1.52 10.09
C ARG A 152 10.27 0.87 9.30
N LEU A 153 9.44 1.69 8.64
CA LEU A 153 8.33 1.23 7.80
C LEU A 153 8.80 0.44 6.58
N SER A 154 9.85 0.90 5.90
CA SER A 154 10.44 0.23 4.74
C SER A 154 10.99 -1.15 5.10
N LEU A 155 11.79 -1.23 6.17
CA LEU A 155 12.37 -2.47 6.67
C LEU A 155 11.30 -3.45 7.14
N ALA A 156 10.29 -2.97 7.87
CA ALA A 156 9.19 -3.79 8.34
C ALA A 156 8.36 -4.36 7.17
N GLN A 157 8.13 -3.57 6.12
CA GLN A 157 7.46 -4.05 4.91
C GLN A 157 8.26 -5.13 4.18
N ALA A 158 9.59 -5.06 4.19
CA ALA A 158 10.44 -6.11 3.63
C ALA A 158 10.28 -7.43 4.40
N VAL A 159 10.22 -7.38 5.74
CA VAL A 159 9.94 -8.56 6.59
C VAL A 159 8.59 -9.19 6.26
N VAL A 160 7.54 -8.37 6.14
CA VAL A 160 6.19 -8.85 5.81
C VAL A 160 6.16 -9.52 4.44
N SER A 161 6.80 -8.90 3.45
CA SER A 161 6.81 -9.37 2.06
C SER A 161 7.59 -10.68 1.92
N ALA A 162 8.76 -10.80 2.56
CA ALA A 162 9.53 -12.03 2.62
C ALA A 162 8.74 -13.18 3.28
N ASN A 163 8.11 -12.92 4.42
CA ASN A 163 7.31 -13.93 5.11
C ASN A 163 6.04 -14.33 4.34
N SER A 164 5.38 -13.37 3.70
CA SER A 164 4.22 -13.61 2.84
C SER A 164 4.59 -14.51 1.66
N ARG A 165 5.71 -14.22 0.98
CA ARG A 165 6.23 -15.02 -0.14
C ARG A 165 6.56 -16.44 0.29
N THR A 166 7.35 -16.63 1.35
CA THR A 166 7.65 -17.98 1.88
C THR A 166 6.36 -18.73 2.20
N LYS A 167 5.37 -18.05 2.80
CA LYS A 167 4.10 -18.68 3.12
C LYS A 167 3.30 -19.05 1.87
N ALA A 168 3.24 -18.18 0.86
CA ALA A 168 2.56 -18.43 -0.41
C ALA A 168 3.13 -19.66 -1.12
N VAL A 169 4.46 -19.84 -1.13
CA VAL A 169 5.12 -21.05 -1.64
C VAL A 169 4.72 -22.28 -0.82
N SER A 170 4.79 -22.18 0.52
CA SER A 170 4.51 -23.33 1.41
C SER A 170 3.07 -23.87 1.29
N ILE A 171 2.12 -23.03 0.90
CA ILE A 171 0.71 -23.41 0.72
C ILE A 171 0.35 -23.68 -0.75
N GLY A 172 1.32 -23.63 -1.66
CA GLY A 172 1.14 -23.87 -3.09
C GLY A 172 0.41 -22.76 -3.85
N LEU A 173 0.29 -21.55 -3.30
CA LEU A 173 -0.34 -20.41 -3.96
C LEU A 173 0.57 -19.78 -5.03
N GLU A 174 1.87 -19.88 -4.83
CA GLU A 174 2.86 -19.32 -5.73
C GLU A 174 3.97 -20.33 -5.98
N SER A 175 4.29 -20.56 -7.25
CA SER A 175 5.30 -21.52 -7.69
C SER A 175 6.57 -20.83 -8.16
N GLY A 176 7.69 -21.55 -8.10
CA GLY A 176 8.99 -21.09 -8.60
C GLY A 176 9.88 -20.49 -7.51
N LYS A 177 11.16 -20.36 -7.85
CA LYS A 177 12.18 -19.88 -6.92
C LYS A 177 11.95 -18.41 -6.57
N SER A 178 12.07 -18.09 -5.30
CA SER A 178 12.04 -16.69 -4.84
C SER A 178 13.24 -15.93 -5.42
N ALA A 179 13.13 -14.60 -5.55
CA ALA A 179 14.27 -13.78 -5.92
C ALA A 179 15.45 -13.98 -4.95
N GLU A 180 15.16 -14.27 -3.68
CA GLU A 180 16.17 -14.61 -2.67
C GLU A 180 16.93 -15.91 -3.00
N GLU A 181 16.22 -16.99 -3.33
CA GLU A 181 16.79 -18.29 -3.75
C GLU A 181 17.57 -18.21 -5.07
N GLU A 182 17.13 -17.33 -5.97
CA GLU A 182 17.86 -16.98 -7.19
C GLU A 182 18.98 -15.96 -6.94
N ARG A 183 19.36 -15.76 -5.67
CA ARG A 183 20.53 -14.99 -5.26
C ARG A 183 20.46 -13.50 -5.60
N TRP A 184 19.25 -12.94 -5.74
CA TRP A 184 19.12 -11.60 -6.34
C TRP A 184 19.88 -10.48 -5.67
N GLY A 185 19.67 -10.03 -4.44
CA GLY A 185 20.50 -8.97 -3.86
C GLY A 185 21.82 -9.47 -3.22
N GLU A 186 22.52 -10.45 -3.80
CA GLU A 186 23.84 -10.87 -3.30
C GLU A 186 24.83 -9.69 -3.29
N GLY A 187 25.65 -9.62 -2.22
CA GLY A 187 26.59 -8.51 -2.00
C GLY A 187 25.99 -7.26 -1.34
N GLN A 188 24.66 -7.17 -1.23
CA GLN A 188 24.02 -6.08 -0.47
C GLN A 188 24.14 -6.30 1.04
N PRO A 189 24.24 -5.24 1.85
CA PRO A 189 24.21 -5.37 3.31
C PRO A 189 22.92 -6.05 3.78
N VAL A 190 23.02 -6.82 4.87
CA VAL A 190 21.90 -7.57 5.44
C VAL A 190 21.69 -7.14 6.89
N VAL A 191 20.43 -6.94 7.26
CA VAL A 191 20.02 -6.73 8.66
C VAL A 191 19.07 -7.85 9.07
N LYS A 192 19.13 -8.26 10.33
CA LYS A 192 18.26 -9.30 10.86
C LYS A 192 17.10 -8.67 11.64
N ILE A 193 15.87 -8.90 11.18
CA ILE A 193 14.65 -8.36 11.80
C ILE A 193 13.65 -9.49 11.98
N MET A 194 13.15 -9.69 13.21
CA MET A 194 12.22 -10.78 13.54
C MET A 194 12.71 -12.17 13.07
N GLY A 195 14.02 -12.42 13.15
CA GLY A 195 14.63 -13.68 12.70
C GLY A 195 14.81 -13.83 11.19
N ARG A 196 14.42 -12.84 10.37
CA ARG A 196 14.63 -12.82 8.92
C ARG A 196 15.80 -11.95 8.53
N GLU A 197 16.56 -12.41 7.55
CA GLU A 197 17.63 -11.65 6.90
C GLU A 197 17.02 -10.77 5.80
N ILE A 198 17.14 -9.45 5.96
CA ILE A 198 16.60 -8.46 5.04
C ILE A 198 17.77 -7.75 4.38
N ARG A 199 17.80 -7.82 3.05
CA ARG A 199 18.77 -7.06 2.25
C ARG A 199 18.37 -5.58 2.23
N VAL A 200 19.34 -4.71 2.48
CA VAL A 200 19.11 -3.27 2.65
C VAL A 200 19.96 -2.44 1.72
N MET A 201 19.52 -1.20 1.49
CA MET A 201 20.24 -0.18 0.76
C MET A 201 20.43 1.04 1.66
N LYS A 202 21.64 1.61 1.67
CA LYS A 202 21.95 2.83 2.41
C LYS A 202 21.34 4.05 1.72
N ARG A 203 20.80 4.98 2.50
CA ARG A 203 20.31 6.29 2.04
C ARG A 203 21.40 7.32 2.21
N TRP A 204 22.25 7.46 1.19
CA TRP A 204 23.32 8.46 1.18
C TRP A 204 22.75 9.88 1.22
N GLY A 205 23.34 10.75 2.04
CA GLY A 205 22.94 12.16 2.17
C GLY A 205 21.55 12.40 2.76
N TYR A 206 20.96 11.40 3.43
CA TYR A 206 19.66 11.58 4.10
C TYR A 206 19.88 11.93 5.58
N GLU A 207 19.77 13.22 5.89
CA GLU A 207 19.80 13.75 7.25
C GLU A 207 18.39 14.17 7.66
N TRP A 208 17.86 13.58 8.73
CA TRP A 208 16.52 13.85 9.25
C TRP A 208 16.51 14.32 10.71
N ASP A 209 17.67 14.24 11.39
CA ASP A 209 17.86 14.67 12.79
C ASP A 209 18.36 16.13 12.89
N VAL A 210 18.06 16.93 11.86
CA VAL A 210 18.35 18.36 11.91
C VAL A 210 17.17 19.00 12.62
N LYS A 211 17.31 19.24 13.94
CA LYS A 211 16.49 20.24 14.63
C LYS A 211 16.65 21.54 13.85
N ASP A 212 15.55 22.07 13.32
CA ASP A 212 15.51 23.22 12.43
C ASP A 212 16.32 24.42 12.98
N GLU A 213 17.54 24.60 12.49
CA GLU A 213 18.13 25.93 12.35
C GLU A 213 17.69 26.43 10.97
N ALA A 214 16.84 27.45 10.99
CA ALA A 214 16.23 28.02 9.80
C ALA A 214 17.28 28.51 8.80
N GLY A 215 17.23 27.99 7.57
CA GLY A 215 17.84 28.61 6.39
C GLY A 215 19.09 27.91 5.87
N ALA A 216 18.90 26.86 5.07
CA ALA A 216 19.91 26.41 4.12
C ALA A 216 19.31 26.45 2.71
N THR A 217 19.66 27.50 1.98
CA THR A 217 19.44 27.65 0.54
C THR A 217 20.07 26.50 -0.24
N GLN A 218 19.44 26.14 -1.37
CA GLN A 218 19.97 25.16 -2.32
C GLN A 218 21.37 25.56 -2.79
N GLU A 219 22.41 24.96 -2.20
CA GLU A 219 23.73 24.89 -2.81
C GLU A 219 24.03 23.42 -3.13
N THR A 220 24.44 23.22 -4.38
CA THR A 220 24.95 21.97 -4.95
C THR A 220 25.98 21.32 -4.03
N VAL A 221 25.62 20.18 -3.42
CA VAL A 221 26.50 19.42 -2.54
C VAL A 221 27.52 18.66 -3.39
N ASN A 222 28.79 19.06 -3.26
CA ASN A 222 29.96 18.35 -3.75
C ASN A 222 30.13 17.01 -3.01
N GLU A 223 30.59 15.97 -3.71
CA GLU A 223 30.63 14.55 -3.30
C GLU A 223 31.56 14.17 -2.11
N GLU A 224 32.01 15.11 -1.27
CA GLU A 224 33.00 14.82 -0.20
C GLU A 224 32.66 15.40 1.18
N SER A 225 31.38 15.36 1.58
CA SER A 225 31.04 15.54 2.99
C SER A 225 31.23 14.23 3.75
N SER A 226 32.37 14.13 4.43
CA SER A 226 32.70 13.07 5.39
C SER A 226 31.67 13.05 6.52
N VAL A 227 30.70 12.14 6.41
CA VAL A 227 29.77 11.82 7.50
C VAL A 227 30.61 11.27 8.67
N PRO A 228 30.45 11.77 9.90
CA PRO A 228 31.12 11.21 11.08
C PRO A 228 30.87 9.68 11.16
N GLU A 229 31.92 8.90 11.42
CA GLU A 229 31.86 7.42 11.42
C GLU A 229 30.82 6.84 12.39
N ASP A 230 30.35 7.62 13.36
CA ASP A 230 29.38 7.20 14.38
C ASP A 230 27.90 7.31 13.95
N VAL A 231 27.58 8.03 12.86
CA VAL A 231 26.19 8.17 12.38
C VAL A 231 25.87 7.05 11.39
N LYS A 232 25.23 5.99 11.88
CA LYS A 232 24.72 4.92 11.02
C LYS A 232 23.70 5.50 10.02
N PRO A 233 23.88 5.27 8.70
CA PRO A 233 22.98 5.84 7.70
C PRO A 233 21.58 5.23 7.78
N ALA A 234 20.57 6.01 7.38
CA ALA A 234 19.22 5.50 7.21
C ALA A 234 19.19 4.41 6.12
N LEU A 235 18.33 3.41 6.32
CA LEU A 235 18.26 2.22 5.48
C LEU A 235 16.92 2.11 4.75
N TRP A 236 16.93 1.50 3.57
CA TRP A 236 15.74 1.00 2.89
C TRP A 236 15.75 -0.51 2.78
N GLY A 237 14.59 -1.14 2.94
CA GLY A 237 14.42 -2.54 2.60
C GLY A 237 14.34 -2.73 1.08
N LEU A 238 15.17 -3.62 0.53
CA LEU A 238 15.17 -3.94 -0.90
C LEU A 238 14.00 -4.85 -1.25
N ASP A 239 13.27 -4.49 -2.30
CA ASP A 239 12.26 -5.32 -2.93
C ASP A 239 12.92 -6.19 -4.00
N LEU A 240 13.32 -7.40 -3.59
CA LEU A 240 14.01 -8.35 -4.46
C LEU A 240 13.15 -8.83 -5.63
N GLU A 241 11.84 -8.89 -5.47
CA GLU A 241 10.93 -9.31 -6.54
C GLU A 241 10.78 -8.20 -7.58
N LYS A 242 10.73 -6.94 -7.15
CA LYS A 242 10.79 -5.78 -8.05
C LYS A 242 12.16 -5.68 -8.73
N LEU A 243 13.25 -5.98 -8.02
CA LEU A 243 14.61 -6.02 -8.58
C LEU A 243 14.72 -7.10 -9.67
N LYS A 244 14.28 -8.32 -9.39
CA LYS A 244 14.24 -9.44 -10.35
C LYS A 244 13.45 -9.08 -11.61
N LYS A 245 12.30 -8.41 -11.46
CA LYS A 245 11.47 -7.96 -12.60
C LYS A 245 12.12 -6.86 -13.42
N HIS A 246 12.93 -6.01 -12.79
CA HIS A 246 13.63 -4.92 -13.47
C HIS A 246 14.84 -5.40 -14.28
N ASN A 247 15.45 -6.52 -13.89
CA ASN A 247 16.57 -7.18 -14.58
C ASN A 247 17.72 -6.22 -15.00
N GLY A 248 18.02 -5.22 -14.16
CA GLY A 248 19.03 -4.20 -14.44
C GLY A 248 19.87 -3.87 -13.20
N PRO A 249 21.08 -3.32 -13.39
CA PRO A 249 21.98 -2.98 -12.29
C PRO A 249 21.34 -1.96 -11.34
N LEU A 250 21.63 -2.09 -10.05
CA LEU A 250 21.27 -1.12 -9.02
C LEU A 250 22.10 0.16 -9.24
N THR A 251 21.61 1.09 -10.05
CA THR A 251 22.29 2.37 -10.27
C THR A 251 22.00 3.31 -9.09
N HIS A 252 23.07 3.76 -8.45
CA HIS A 252 23.03 4.79 -7.41
C HIS A 252 22.71 6.12 -8.08
N GLY A 253 21.51 6.67 -7.84
CA GLY A 253 21.07 7.96 -8.42
C GLY A 253 19.65 7.98 -9.01
N ALA A 254 18.98 6.83 -9.11
CA ALA A 254 17.57 6.82 -9.49
C ALA A 254 16.70 7.32 -8.33
N GLY A 255 15.74 8.22 -8.60
CA GLY A 255 14.81 8.72 -7.57
C GLY A 255 14.03 7.58 -6.90
N ALA A 256 13.57 7.77 -5.66
CA ALA A 256 12.91 6.74 -4.84
C ALA A 256 11.75 5.99 -5.53
N GLY A 257 11.12 6.58 -6.56
CA GLY A 257 10.08 5.91 -7.38
C GLY A 257 10.59 4.83 -8.33
N GLN A 258 11.85 4.90 -8.76
CA GLN A 258 12.48 3.95 -9.70
C GLN A 258 13.29 2.85 -9.00
N LEU A 259 13.74 3.08 -7.76
CA LEU A 259 14.49 2.10 -7.00
C LEU A 259 13.62 0.87 -6.63
N PRO A 260 14.19 -0.34 -6.62
CA PRO A 260 13.51 -1.55 -6.16
C PRO A 260 13.53 -1.62 -4.63
N ILE A 261 12.82 -0.70 -3.99
CA ILE A 261 12.71 -0.58 -2.52
C ILE A 261 11.25 -0.65 -2.07
N TYR A 262 11.02 -1.05 -0.82
CA TYR A 262 9.73 -0.92 -0.16
C TYR A 262 9.51 0.52 0.31
N THR A 263 8.40 1.13 -0.10
CA THR A 263 8.09 2.53 0.25
C THR A 263 7.38 2.63 1.61
N ALA A 264 7.79 3.61 2.41
CA ALA A 264 7.22 3.86 3.73
C ALA A 264 5.72 4.23 3.68
N GLN A 265 5.32 5.01 2.68
CA GLN A 265 3.95 5.47 2.50
C GLN A 265 2.98 4.30 2.29
N GLY A 266 3.41 3.28 1.53
CA GLY A 266 2.61 2.08 1.29
C GLY A 266 2.39 1.30 2.58
N ALA A 267 3.46 1.08 3.34
CA ALA A 267 3.41 0.39 4.63
C ALA A 267 2.54 1.14 5.65
N ARG A 268 2.72 2.46 5.79
CA ARG A 268 1.90 3.31 6.68
C ARG A 268 0.42 3.26 6.30
N ALA A 269 0.11 3.45 5.01
CA ALA A 269 -1.26 3.40 4.53
C ALA A 269 -1.89 2.02 4.74
N TYR A 270 -1.09 0.95 4.74
CA TYR A 270 -1.58 -0.39 5.04
C TYR A 270 -1.95 -0.53 6.51
N LEU A 271 -1.09 -0.08 7.44
CA LEU A 271 -1.38 -0.07 8.88
C LEU A 271 -2.67 0.71 9.20
N LEU A 272 -2.79 1.95 8.70
CA LEU A 272 -3.95 2.82 8.97
C LEU A 272 -5.29 2.25 8.52
N LYS A 273 -5.31 1.25 7.61
CA LYS A 273 -6.54 0.69 7.04
C LYS A 273 -6.92 -0.68 7.63
N SER A 274 -6.07 -1.27 8.47
CA SER A 274 -6.10 -2.71 8.73
C SER A 274 -6.70 -3.16 10.06
N PHE A 275 -6.95 -2.25 11.02
CA PHE A 275 -7.34 -2.63 12.38
C PHE A 275 -8.77 -2.17 12.72
N GLU A 276 -9.70 -3.12 12.73
CA GLU A 276 -11.11 -2.91 13.11
C GLU A 276 -11.32 -3.32 14.58
N LEU A 277 -12.41 -2.93 15.22
CA LEU A 277 -12.77 -3.49 16.53
C LEU A 277 -13.34 -4.91 16.34
N GLY A 278 -12.93 -5.83 17.21
CA GLY A 278 -13.48 -7.18 17.29
C GLY A 278 -14.86 -7.18 17.92
N THR A 279 -15.64 -8.23 17.64
CA THR A 279 -17.05 -8.32 18.08
C THR A 279 -17.24 -8.65 19.56
N VAL A 280 -16.16 -9.02 20.26
CA VAL A 280 -16.19 -9.53 21.65
C VAL A 280 -15.49 -8.59 22.65
N GLY A 281 -14.91 -7.46 22.19
CA GLY A 281 -14.28 -6.47 23.06
C GLY A 281 -15.29 -5.53 23.71
N VAL A 282 -15.02 -5.09 24.94
CA VAL A 282 -15.86 -4.11 25.66
C VAL A 282 -16.09 -2.91 24.74
N LYS A 283 -17.36 -2.58 24.49
CA LYS A 283 -17.74 -1.36 23.78
C LYS A 283 -17.15 -0.18 24.55
N VAL A 284 -16.10 0.41 24.02
CA VAL A 284 -15.64 1.73 24.49
C VAL A 284 -16.85 2.66 24.34
N GLU A 285 -17.26 3.28 25.45
CA GLU A 285 -18.46 4.12 25.52
C GLU A 285 -18.44 5.16 24.38
N GLY A 286 -19.43 5.09 23.49
CA GLY A 286 -19.54 5.97 22.31
C GLY A 286 -19.86 5.28 20.98
N ALA A 287 -19.83 3.95 20.90
CA ALA A 287 -20.20 3.21 19.68
C ALA A 287 -21.73 3.13 19.53
N SER A 288 -22.33 4.12 18.86
CA SER A 288 -23.75 4.08 18.48
C SER A 288 -23.99 2.99 17.42
N GLU A 289 -24.59 1.87 17.81
CA GLU A 289 -25.14 0.90 16.88
C GLU A 289 -26.35 1.51 16.17
N GLY A 290 -26.27 1.67 14.84
CA GLY A 290 -27.46 1.94 14.01
C GLY A 290 -27.34 3.01 12.92
N LYS A 291 -26.28 3.82 12.86
CA LYS A 291 -26.05 4.76 11.74
C LYS A 291 -24.97 4.25 10.80
N LYS A 292 -25.19 4.36 9.48
CA LYS A 292 -24.13 4.19 8.46
C LYS A 292 -22.99 5.19 8.78
N GLN A 293 -21.96 4.68 9.45
CA GLN A 293 -20.77 5.45 9.79
C GLN A 293 -20.09 5.94 8.52
N SER A 294 -19.70 7.22 8.51
CA SER A 294 -19.02 7.82 7.36
C SER A 294 -17.66 7.17 7.12
N ASN A 295 -17.15 7.22 5.88
CA ASN A 295 -15.81 6.70 5.58
C ASN A 295 -14.72 7.39 6.40
N ALA A 296 -14.89 8.70 6.70
CA ALA A 296 -13.97 9.45 7.54
C ALA A 296 -13.98 8.94 8.99
N SER A 297 -15.16 8.67 9.56
CA SER A 297 -15.27 8.13 10.91
C SER A 297 -14.68 6.71 11.01
N LYS A 298 -14.89 5.86 9.99
CA LYS A 298 -14.24 4.54 9.93
C LYS A 298 -12.72 4.63 9.83
N ALA A 299 -12.20 5.60 9.09
CA ALA A 299 -10.76 5.81 8.98
C ALA A 299 -10.17 6.27 10.32
N ALA A 300 -10.81 7.23 10.99
CA ALA A 300 -10.42 7.71 12.31
C ALA A 300 -10.46 6.59 13.38
N GLU A 301 -11.48 5.72 13.31
CA GLU A 301 -11.57 4.56 14.21
C GLU A 301 -10.41 3.59 14.00
N LYS A 302 -10.08 3.26 12.74
CA LYS A 302 -8.94 2.39 12.41
C LYS A 302 -7.61 2.98 12.84
N GLU A 303 -7.46 4.29 12.70
CA GLU A 303 -6.28 5.03 13.17
C GLU A 303 -6.15 4.98 14.69
N ARG A 304 -7.24 5.22 15.42
CA ARG A 304 -7.28 5.08 16.88
C ARG A 304 -6.94 3.65 17.32
N ASN A 305 -7.52 2.65 16.66
CA ASN A 305 -7.25 1.23 16.94
C ASN A 305 -5.78 0.86 16.70
N LEU A 306 -5.17 1.41 15.64
CA LEU A 306 -3.73 1.27 15.41
C LEU A 306 -2.91 1.90 16.55
N GLY A 307 -3.30 3.08 17.04
CA GLY A 307 -2.64 3.72 18.18
C GLY A 307 -2.66 2.85 19.45
N LEU A 308 -3.81 2.22 19.75
CA LEU A 308 -3.93 1.28 20.88
C LEU A 308 -3.01 0.07 20.73
N LEU A 309 -2.96 -0.54 19.53
CA LEU A 309 -2.07 -1.65 19.24
C LEU A 309 -0.59 -1.25 19.41
N LEU A 310 -0.20 -0.11 18.82
CA LEU A 310 1.18 0.37 18.90
C LEU A 310 1.58 0.67 20.34
N ARG A 311 0.66 1.19 21.17
CA ARG A 311 0.90 1.38 22.60
C ARG A 311 1.10 0.06 23.35
N ALA A 312 0.27 -0.95 23.09
CA ALA A 312 0.44 -2.28 23.69
C ALA A 312 1.79 -2.93 23.29
N LEU A 313 2.21 -2.77 22.02
CA LEU A 313 3.51 -3.24 21.54
C LEU A 313 4.68 -2.45 22.16
N ASP A 314 4.52 -1.14 22.33
CA ASP A 314 5.51 -0.28 22.99
C ASP A 314 5.74 -0.72 24.43
N LEU A 315 4.67 -0.95 25.20
CA LEU A 315 4.75 -1.52 26.55
C LEU A 315 5.42 -2.90 26.56
N LEU A 316 5.10 -3.76 25.57
CA LEU A 316 5.76 -5.06 25.39
C LEU A 316 7.27 -4.90 25.23
N TYR A 317 7.72 -4.17 24.22
CA TYR A 317 9.15 -4.04 23.93
C TYR A 317 9.89 -3.26 25.01
N GLN A 318 9.28 -2.22 25.61
CA GLN A 318 9.86 -1.48 26.71
C GLN A 318 10.18 -2.38 27.91
N SER A 319 9.28 -3.30 28.27
CA SER A 319 9.51 -4.25 29.37
C SER A 319 10.72 -5.18 29.15
N TRP A 320 11.11 -5.38 27.89
CA TRP A 320 12.23 -6.21 27.47
C TRP A 320 13.42 -5.41 26.92
N SER A 321 13.42 -4.08 27.05
CA SER A 321 14.44 -3.19 26.49
C SER A 321 15.86 -3.40 27.06
N THR A 322 15.97 -4.11 28.18
CA THR A 322 17.25 -4.53 28.77
C THR A 322 17.89 -5.71 28.05
N LEU A 323 17.19 -6.39 27.15
CA LEU A 323 17.75 -7.47 26.35
C LEU A 323 18.65 -6.93 25.23
N GLU A 324 19.63 -7.74 24.85
CA GLU A 324 20.40 -7.48 23.64
C GLU A 324 19.50 -7.51 22.39
N THR A 325 19.79 -6.64 21.42
CA THR A 325 19.11 -6.52 20.14
C THR A 325 18.88 -7.86 19.42
N ALA A 326 19.86 -8.77 19.46
CA ALA A 326 19.75 -10.08 18.81
C ALA A 326 18.70 -10.98 19.47
N GLU A 327 18.61 -10.94 20.81
CA GLU A 327 17.65 -11.74 21.57
C GLU A 327 16.24 -11.14 21.46
N LEU A 328 16.11 -9.81 21.49
CA LEU A 328 14.83 -9.13 21.27
C LEU A 328 14.25 -9.48 19.89
N ASN A 329 15.11 -9.48 18.86
CA ASN A 329 14.74 -9.92 17.51
C ASN A 329 14.24 -11.36 17.45
N ARG A 330 14.89 -12.29 18.16
CA ARG A 330 14.47 -13.69 18.22
C ARG A 330 13.10 -13.85 18.88
N ARG A 331 12.88 -13.15 20.00
CA ARG A 331 11.63 -13.23 20.78
C ARG A 331 10.43 -12.63 20.06
N ALA A 332 10.62 -11.50 19.37
CA ALA A 332 9.55 -10.78 18.68
C ALA A 332 8.73 -11.68 17.73
N TRP A 333 9.38 -12.58 16.99
CA TRP A 333 8.68 -13.53 16.12
C TRP A 333 7.84 -14.54 16.93
N SER A 334 8.39 -15.09 18.01
CA SER A 334 7.66 -16.01 18.88
C SER A 334 6.45 -15.34 19.53
N TRP A 335 6.56 -14.06 19.92
CA TRP A 335 5.45 -13.28 20.46
C TRP A 335 4.35 -13.07 19.44
N TYR A 336 4.71 -12.62 18.23
CA TYR A 336 3.76 -12.50 17.13
C TYR A 336 3.01 -13.83 16.88
N VAL A 337 3.72 -14.95 16.83
CA VAL A 337 3.10 -16.27 16.59
C VAL A 337 2.06 -16.63 17.66
N ARG A 338 2.26 -16.21 18.91
CA ARG A 338 1.34 -16.49 20.03
C ARG A 338 0.05 -15.67 20.01
N VAL A 339 0.09 -14.45 19.45
CA VAL A 339 -1.03 -13.49 19.51
C VAL A 339 -1.66 -13.19 18.16
N ARG A 340 -1.15 -13.81 17.08
CA ARG A 340 -1.66 -13.59 15.73
C ARG A 340 -3.11 -14.09 15.60
N PRO A 341 -3.89 -13.53 14.66
CA PRO A 341 -5.21 -14.05 14.35
C PRO A 341 -5.19 -15.54 14.01
N ASP A 342 -6.10 -16.28 14.63
CA ASP A 342 -6.46 -17.64 14.25
C ASP A 342 -7.32 -17.60 12.99
N VAL A 343 -6.84 -18.26 11.94
CA VAL A 343 -7.51 -18.39 10.64
C VAL A 343 -7.25 -19.80 10.13
N GLU A 344 -8.07 -20.24 9.18
CA GLU A 344 -7.99 -21.57 8.58
C GLU A 344 -6.58 -21.92 8.05
N ASN A 345 -6.29 -23.22 8.02
CA ASN A 345 -5.02 -23.71 7.50
C ASN A 345 -5.00 -23.73 5.96
N GLY A 346 -3.81 -23.64 5.39
CA GLY A 346 -3.61 -23.69 3.94
C GLY A 346 -4.11 -22.45 3.20
N VAL A 347 -4.62 -22.65 1.98
CA VAL A 347 -5.09 -21.59 1.09
C VAL A 347 -6.35 -20.90 1.63
N ALA A 348 -7.21 -21.62 2.35
CA ALA A 348 -8.49 -21.09 2.81
C ALA A 348 -8.34 -19.96 3.85
N GLY A 349 -7.30 -20.00 4.68
CA GLY A 349 -6.97 -18.89 5.60
C GLY A 349 -6.07 -17.82 5.00
N TRP A 350 -5.70 -17.91 3.72
CA TRP A 350 -4.87 -16.89 3.08
C TRP A 350 -5.62 -15.55 3.05
N GLY A 351 -5.04 -14.52 3.66
CA GLY A 351 -5.72 -13.23 3.79
C GLY A 351 -6.95 -13.27 4.71
N GLY A 352 -7.10 -14.31 5.55
CA GLY A 352 -8.11 -14.36 6.59
C GLY A 352 -7.86 -13.28 7.66
N LYS A 353 -8.96 -12.77 8.23
CA LYS A 353 -8.96 -11.90 9.41
C LYS A 353 -9.42 -12.69 10.63
N GLY A 354 -8.98 -12.28 11.80
CA GLY A 354 -9.42 -12.81 13.08
C GLY A 354 -9.17 -11.83 14.21
N ASP A 355 -9.62 -12.21 15.40
CA ASP A 355 -9.46 -11.41 16.61
C ASP A 355 -8.02 -11.44 17.13
N VAL A 356 -7.59 -10.31 17.70
CA VAL A 356 -6.31 -10.09 18.36
C VAL A 356 -6.61 -9.35 19.66
N LYS A 357 -6.40 -10.01 20.79
CA LYS A 357 -6.64 -9.42 22.11
C LYS A 357 -5.40 -8.68 22.54
N LEU A 358 -5.52 -7.39 22.87
CA LEU A 358 -4.37 -6.63 23.37
C LEU A 358 -3.90 -7.13 24.75
N ALA A 359 -4.81 -7.70 25.56
CA ALA A 359 -4.45 -8.41 26.80
C ALA A 359 -3.39 -9.51 26.57
N ASP A 360 -3.50 -10.29 25.48
CA ASP A 360 -2.54 -11.35 25.18
C ASP A 360 -1.16 -10.78 24.81
N ILE A 361 -1.10 -9.57 24.22
CA ILE A 361 0.15 -8.85 23.95
C ILE A 361 0.76 -8.35 25.26
N LEU A 362 -0.05 -7.76 26.14
CA LEU A 362 0.40 -7.23 27.43
C LEU A 362 0.93 -8.35 28.35
N ALA A 363 0.33 -9.55 28.26
CA ALA A 363 0.76 -10.74 29.01
C ALA A 363 2.14 -11.27 28.57
N LEU A 364 2.67 -10.84 27.41
CA LEU A 364 4.01 -11.21 26.95
C LEU A 364 5.12 -10.32 27.53
N ARG A 365 4.77 -9.28 28.29
CA ARG A 365 5.74 -8.43 28.99
C ARG A 365 6.60 -9.23 29.95
N LYS A 366 7.77 -8.68 30.28
CA LYS A 366 8.63 -9.26 31.30
C LYS A 366 7.86 -9.30 32.62
N PRO A 367 7.76 -10.48 33.29
CA PRO A 367 7.18 -10.55 34.62
C PRO A 367 7.94 -9.59 35.56
N VAL A 368 7.18 -8.82 36.34
CA VAL A 368 7.72 -7.90 37.36
C VAL A 368 8.20 -8.69 38.56
#